data_AF-A0A1A8J5W7-F1
#
_entry.id   AF-A0A1A8J5W7-F1
#
_cell.length_a   1.000
_cell.length_b   1.000
_cell.length_c   1.000
_cell.angle_alpha   90.00
_cell.angle_beta   90.00
_cell.angle_gamma   90.00
#
_symmetry.space_group_name_H-M   'P 1'
#
loop_
_entity.id
_entity.type
_entity.pdbx_description
1 polymer ?
#
loop_
_entity_poly.entity_id
_entity_poly.type
_entity_poly.pdbx_seq_one_letter_code
_entity_poly.pdbx_strand_id
1 'polypeptide(L)'
;FNSDYLSCDCGLRWVPTFFRSSTARLGDETLCAYPSSLRGMPLRALKESQLSCEGPPELHTMSLLPSQRQVVFRGDRLPFHCTAALVDKITSLHWRHNDQEVTSNPDKGVQLENNVVHDCTFITSELILFNVHVEASGEWECVVTTGRGNTSRTVEIVVLENSDTFCPEDKIINNRGEFRWPRTVAGITSHQYCLQPHHPSLTVEGEQEQKRASRYCDRSGKWQEGDYSECHYTNSITRVLHTF
;
A
#
# COMPACT_ATOMS: atom_id res chain seq x y z
N PHE A 1 -19.43 -11.00 -22.02
CA PHE A 1 -18.10 -10.38 -22.12
C PHE A 1 -17.60 -10.30 -20.70
N ASN A 2 -16.65 -11.13 -20.32
CA ASN A 2 -16.11 -11.12 -18.96
C ASN A 2 -14.79 -10.36 -18.96
N SER A 3 -14.67 -9.34 -18.10
CA SER A 3 -13.49 -8.48 -18.02
C SER A 3 -13.29 -8.02 -16.59
N ASP A 4 -12.05 -8.12 -16.12
CA ASP A 4 -11.64 -7.69 -14.78
C ASP A 4 -11.61 -6.15 -14.63
N TYR A 5 -11.94 -5.41 -15.69
CA TYR A 5 -11.85 -3.94 -15.76
C TYR A 5 -13.19 -3.24 -16.02
N LEU A 6 -14.29 -3.99 -16.18
CA LEU A 6 -15.60 -3.37 -16.48
C LEU A 6 -16.08 -2.51 -15.31
N SER A 7 -16.17 -1.19 -15.54
CA SER A 7 -16.70 -0.21 -14.59
C SER A 7 -18.18 0.04 -14.87
N CYS A 8 -19.04 -0.42 -13.97
CA CYS A 8 -20.49 -0.26 -14.03
C CYS A 8 -20.94 0.98 -13.28
N ASP A 9 -20.63 2.13 -13.86
CA ASP A 9 -20.92 3.45 -13.29
C ASP A 9 -21.90 4.25 -14.15
N CYS A 10 -22.03 5.55 -13.86
CA CYS A 10 -22.93 6.45 -14.58
C CYS A 10 -22.68 6.50 -16.10
N GLY A 11 -21.46 6.19 -16.58
CA GLY A 11 -21.14 6.11 -18.01
C GLY A 11 -21.87 4.97 -18.72
N LEU A 12 -22.34 3.97 -17.98
CA LEU A 12 -23.14 2.86 -18.51
C LEU A 12 -24.64 3.02 -18.29
N ARG A 13 -25.14 4.18 -17.81
CA ARG A 13 -26.59 4.40 -17.58
C ARG A 13 -27.47 4.13 -18.80
N TRP A 14 -26.93 4.33 -20.01
CA TRP A 14 -27.62 4.08 -21.27
C TRP A 14 -27.79 2.57 -21.58
N VAL A 15 -26.97 1.70 -20.98
CA VAL A 15 -26.91 0.27 -21.32
C VAL A 15 -28.21 -0.45 -20.99
N PRO A 16 -28.77 -0.38 -19.76
CA PRO A 16 -29.99 -1.10 -19.42
C PRO A 16 -31.19 -0.74 -20.32
N THR A 17 -31.30 0.53 -20.71
CA THR A 17 -32.36 1.02 -21.61
C THR A 17 -32.16 0.53 -23.04
N PHE A 18 -30.94 0.65 -23.57
CA PHE A 18 -30.62 0.21 -24.94
C PHE A 18 -30.89 -1.28 -25.19
N PHE A 19 -30.54 -2.16 -24.24
CA PHE A 19 -30.75 -3.61 -24.38
C PHE A 19 -32.20 -4.05 -24.14
N ARG A 20 -33.06 -3.22 -23.53
CA ARG A 20 -34.50 -3.49 -23.45
C ARG A 20 -35.23 -3.19 -24.75
N SER A 21 -34.75 -2.19 -25.51
CA SER A 21 -35.39 -1.72 -26.76
C SER A 21 -34.76 -2.27 -28.04
N SER A 22 -33.60 -2.93 -27.96
CA SER A 22 -32.89 -3.48 -29.13
C SER A 22 -33.06 -4.99 -29.26
N THR A 23 -32.78 -5.51 -30.46
CA THR A 23 -32.68 -6.95 -30.72
C THR A 23 -31.38 -7.56 -30.20
N ALA A 24 -30.41 -6.72 -29.84
CA ALA A 24 -29.15 -7.15 -29.25
C ALA A 24 -29.38 -7.69 -27.82
N ARG A 25 -28.61 -8.69 -27.42
CA ARG A 25 -28.68 -9.29 -26.08
C ARG A 25 -27.35 -9.13 -25.35
N LEU A 26 -27.42 -8.70 -24.10
CA LEU A 26 -26.28 -8.70 -23.20
C LEU A 26 -26.21 -10.05 -22.48
N GLY A 27 -25.08 -10.76 -22.63
CA GLY A 27 -24.87 -12.06 -21.99
C GLY A 27 -24.79 -11.96 -20.47
N ASP A 28 -25.17 -13.04 -19.78
CA ASP A 28 -25.08 -13.16 -18.32
C ASP A 28 -23.65 -13.05 -17.79
N GLU A 29 -22.69 -13.47 -18.60
CA GLU A 29 -21.26 -13.43 -18.30
C GLU A 29 -20.66 -12.01 -18.32
N THR A 30 -21.47 -10.97 -18.54
CA THR A 30 -21.01 -9.58 -18.45
C THR A 30 -21.20 -9.06 -17.04
N LEU A 31 -20.17 -9.28 -16.22
CA LEU A 31 -20.14 -8.96 -14.81
C LEU A 31 -19.38 -7.65 -14.55
N CYS A 32 -19.86 -6.88 -13.58
CA CYS A 32 -19.20 -5.66 -13.14
C CYS A 32 -17.97 -5.99 -12.29
N ALA A 33 -16.82 -5.37 -12.60
CA ALA A 33 -15.61 -5.48 -11.79
C ALA A 33 -15.52 -4.34 -10.75
N TYR A 34 -16.02 -3.16 -11.15
CA TYR A 34 -16.10 -1.93 -10.35
C TYR A 34 -17.47 -1.26 -10.51
N PRO A 35 -17.93 -0.45 -9.54
CA PRO A 35 -17.33 -0.25 -8.22
C PRO A 35 -17.46 -1.52 -7.34
N SER A 36 -16.75 -1.54 -6.22
CA SER A 36 -16.73 -2.67 -5.28
C SER A 36 -18.13 -3.06 -4.80
N SER A 37 -19.07 -2.11 -4.71
CA SER A 37 -20.47 -2.36 -4.34
C SER A 37 -21.27 -3.17 -5.36
N LEU A 38 -20.86 -3.17 -6.63
CA LEU A 38 -21.52 -3.89 -7.72
C LEU A 38 -20.68 -5.06 -8.25
N ARG A 39 -19.55 -5.36 -7.60
CA ARG A 39 -18.62 -6.40 -8.06
C ARG A 39 -19.31 -7.76 -8.17
N GLY A 40 -19.12 -8.42 -9.32
CA GLY A 40 -19.71 -9.72 -9.63
C GLY A 40 -21.19 -9.67 -10.02
N MET A 41 -21.84 -8.50 -10.02
CA MET A 41 -23.23 -8.38 -10.47
C MET A 41 -23.30 -8.38 -12.00
N PRO A 42 -24.26 -9.11 -12.61
CA PRO A 42 -24.48 -9.04 -14.05
C PRO A 42 -25.00 -7.66 -14.47
N LEU A 43 -24.35 -7.01 -15.43
CA LEU A 43 -24.71 -5.68 -15.91
C LEU A 43 -26.17 -5.62 -16.41
N ARG A 44 -26.69 -6.72 -16.98
CA ARG A 44 -28.09 -6.79 -17.43
C ARG A 44 -29.12 -6.72 -16.30
N ALA A 45 -28.74 -7.10 -15.08
CA ALA A 45 -29.62 -7.13 -13.91
C ALA A 45 -29.67 -5.78 -13.20
N LEU A 46 -28.75 -4.86 -13.54
CA LEU A 46 -28.67 -3.54 -12.94
C LEU A 46 -29.74 -2.59 -13.47
N LYS A 47 -30.26 -1.76 -12.56
CA LYS A 47 -31.13 -0.62 -12.89
C LYS A 47 -30.29 0.64 -13.09
N GLU A 48 -30.82 1.58 -13.85
CA GLU A 48 -30.17 2.88 -14.10
C GLU A 48 -29.82 3.63 -12.80
N SER A 49 -30.67 3.52 -11.77
CA SER A 49 -30.44 4.14 -10.47
C SER A 49 -29.26 3.55 -9.69
N GLN A 50 -28.83 2.33 -10.00
CA GLN A 50 -27.66 1.69 -9.38
C GLN A 50 -26.34 2.12 -10.05
N LEU A 51 -26.40 2.62 -11.29
CA LEU A 51 -25.26 3.07 -12.06
C LEU A 51 -24.98 4.54 -11.71
N SER A 52 -24.24 4.76 -10.61
CA SER A 52 -23.89 6.10 -10.11
C SER A 52 -22.40 6.38 -10.22
N CYS A 53 -22.03 7.65 -10.29
CA CYS A 53 -20.65 8.14 -10.17
C CYS A 53 -20.45 8.94 -8.87
N GLU A 54 -21.41 8.86 -7.94
CA GLU A 54 -21.28 9.44 -6.61
C GLU A 54 -20.33 8.61 -5.75
N GLY A 55 -19.44 9.29 -5.02
CA GLY A 55 -18.48 8.68 -4.11
C GLY A 55 -17.04 8.77 -4.61
N PRO A 56 -16.08 8.23 -3.83
CA PRO A 56 -14.66 8.23 -4.19
C PRO A 56 -14.42 7.46 -5.49
N PRO A 57 -13.54 7.95 -6.38
CA PRO A 57 -13.23 7.23 -7.61
C PRO A 57 -12.46 5.94 -7.31
N GLU A 58 -13.05 4.80 -7.68
CA GLU A 58 -12.39 3.49 -7.69
C GLU A 58 -11.72 3.27 -9.04
N LEU A 59 -10.39 3.29 -9.06
CA LEU A 59 -9.60 3.05 -10.26
C LEU A 59 -9.22 1.58 -10.35
N HIS A 60 -9.47 0.98 -11.52
CA HIS A 60 -9.12 -0.41 -11.79
C HIS A 60 -7.60 -0.64 -11.83
N THR A 61 -6.84 0.40 -12.18
CA THR A 61 -5.38 0.43 -12.16
C THR A 61 -4.95 1.60 -11.30
N MET A 62 -4.27 1.31 -10.20
CA MET A 62 -3.64 2.33 -9.35
C MET A 62 -2.50 1.72 -8.53
N SER A 63 -1.26 2.08 -8.85
CA SER A 63 -0.07 1.60 -8.16
C SER A 63 0.91 2.73 -7.89
N LEU A 64 1.65 2.57 -6.79
CA LEU A 64 2.76 3.42 -6.39
C LEU A 64 3.94 2.51 -6.06
N LEU A 65 5.07 2.74 -6.71
CA LEU A 65 6.35 2.14 -6.38
C LEU A 65 7.27 3.25 -5.87
N PRO A 66 7.99 3.05 -4.76
CA PRO A 66 7.89 1.91 -3.85
C PRO A 66 6.52 1.82 -3.16
N SER A 67 6.02 0.60 -2.93
CA SER A 67 4.68 0.35 -2.38
C SER A 67 4.66 0.14 -0.86
N GLN A 68 5.83 0.12 -0.23
CA GLN A 68 6.02 -0.09 1.20
C GLN A 68 6.94 0.99 1.75
N ARG A 69 6.90 1.18 3.07
CA ARG A 69 7.78 2.13 3.77
C ARG A 69 9.24 1.91 3.38
N GLN A 70 9.94 2.99 3.03
CA GLN A 70 11.35 2.93 2.64
C GLN A 70 12.25 3.53 3.71
N VAL A 71 13.45 2.98 3.82
CA VAL A 71 14.55 3.57 4.59
C VAL A 71 15.67 3.84 3.60
N VAL A 72 16.08 5.10 3.49
CA VAL A 72 17.14 5.56 2.58
C VAL A 72 18.17 6.37 3.34
N PHE A 73 19.36 6.49 2.78
CA PHE A 73 20.44 7.27 3.36
C PHE A 73 20.59 8.62 2.66
N ARG A 74 21.16 9.58 3.38
CA ARG A 74 21.52 10.88 2.81
C ARG A 74 22.45 10.69 1.62
N GLY A 75 22.12 11.33 0.50
CA GLY A 75 22.85 11.22 -0.75
C GLY A 75 22.34 10.14 -1.69
N ASP A 76 21.41 9.28 -1.25
CA ASP A 76 20.81 8.25 -2.09
C ASP A 76 20.02 8.84 -3.26
N ARG A 77 19.65 7.94 -4.19
CA ARG A 77 18.72 8.22 -5.28
C ARG A 77 17.53 7.27 -5.13
N LEU A 78 16.34 7.83 -4.97
CA LEU A 78 15.09 7.07 -4.79
C LEU A 78 14.08 7.45 -5.90
N PRO A 79 13.87 6.56 -6.88
CA PRO A 79 12.83 6.76 -7.88
C PRO A 79 11.46 6.31 -7.34
N PHE A 80 10.45 7.12 -7.63
CA PHE A 80 9.05 6.82 -7.44
C PHE A 80 8.39 6.69 -8.81
N HIS A 81 7.51 5.71 -8.94
CA HIS A 81 6.73 5.47 -10.15
C HIS A 81 5.27 5.28 -9.78
N CYS A 82 4.43 6.17 -10.26
CA CYS A 82 2.98 6.11 -10.06
C CYS A 82 2.30 5.74 -11.38
N THR A 83 1.34 4.82 -11.33
CA THR A 83 0.53 4.40 -12.48
C THR A 83 -0.93 4.42 -12.11
N ALA A 84 -1.76 5.03 -12.95
CA ALA A 84 -3.19 5.10 -12.75
C ALA A 84 -3.95 4.86 -14.06
N ALA A 85 -5.16 4.32 -13.95
CA ALA A 85 -6.10 4.21 -15.06
C ALA A 85 -6.45 5.59 -15.63
N LEU A 86 -6.46 5.71 -16.96
CA LEU A 86 -6.95 6.91 -17.63
C LEU A 86 -8.48 6.80 -17.75
N VAL A 87 -9.21 7.56 -16.93
CA VAL A 87 -10.68 7.48 -16.86
C VAL A 87 -11.34 8.50 -17.79
N ASP A 88 -10.78 9.70 -17.86
CA ASP A 88 -11.30 10.81 -18.64
C ASP A 88 -10.17 11.72 -19.16
N LYS A 89 -10.53 12.72 -19.97
CA LYS A 89 -9.56 13.65 -20.57
C LYS A 89 -8.90 14.61 -19.57
N ILE A 90 -9.47 14.74 -18.38
CA ILE A 90 -8.95 15.63 -17.33
C ILE A 90 -8.20 14.86 -16.25
N THR A 91 -8.00 13.55 -16.46
CA THR A 91 -7.26 12.69 -15.56
C THR A 91 -5.80 13.12 -15.54
N SER A 92 -5.28 13.49 -14.37
CA SER A 92 -3.90 13.95 -14.19
C SER A 92 -3.29 13.40 -12.90
N LEU A 93 -1.96 13.26 -12.91
CA LEU A 93 -1.17 12.88 -11.74
C LEU A 93 -0.41 14.09 -11.20
N HIS A 94 -0.32 14.20 -9.89
CA HIS A 94 0.56 15.14 -9.20
C HIS A 94 1.06 14.54 -7.88
N TRP A 95 2.13 15.10 -7.34
CA TRP A 95 2.78 14.59 -6.13
C TRP A 95 2.60 15.55 -4.96
N ARG A 96 2.49 14.98 -3.75
CA ARG A 96 2.57 15.73 -2.50
C ARG A 96 3.59 15.12 -1.56
N HIS A 97 4.23 15.97 -0.79
CA HIS A 97 5.12 15.59 0.30
C HIS A 97 4.63 16.30 1.57
N ASN A 98 4.25 15.53 2.59
CA ASN A 98 3.66 16.05 3.83
C ASN A 98 2.54 17.08 3.57
N ASP A 99 1.54 16.69 2.78
CA ASP A 99 0.39 17.50 2.33
C ASP A 99 0.71 18.71 1.43
N GLN A 100 1.98 18.96 1.10
CA GLN A 100 2.38 20.07 0.23
C GLN A 100 2.62 19.60 -1.20
N GLU A 101 2.11 20.35 -2.18
CA GLU A 101 2.32 20.03 -3.59
C GLU A 101 3.80 20.13 -3.97
N VAL A 102 4.28 19.10 -4.67
CA VAL A 102 5.68 18.97 -5.09
C VAL A 102 5.83 19.41 -6.54
N THR A 103 6.81 20.27 -6.76
CA THR A 103 7.28 20.65 -8.11
C THR A 103 8.73 20.22 -8.29
N SER A 104 9.15 20.08 -9.55
CA SER A 104 10.55 19.79 -9.87
C SER A 104 11.46 20.88 -9.33
N ASN A 105 12.40 20.52 -8.46
CA ASN A 105 13.33 21.44 -7.81
C ASN A 105 14.71 20.76 -7.64
N PRO A 106 15.64 20.99 -8.58
CA PRO A 106 16.96 20.38 -8.53
C PRO A 106 17.79 20.74 -7.30
N ASP A 107 17.62 21.94 -6.74
CA ASP A 107 18.35 22.39 -5.54
C ASP A 107 17.94 21.61 -4.29
N LYS A 108 16.70 21.12 -4.26
CA LYS A 108 16.19 20.22 -3.21
C LYS A 108 16.36 18.73 -3.54
N GLY A 109 17.04 18.41 -4.64
CA GLY A 109 17.21 17.02 -5.07
C GLY A 109 15.92 16.39 -5.60
N VAL A 110 14.97 17.18 -6.11
CA VAL A 110 13.68 16.70 -6.61
C VAL A 110 13.61 16.86 -8.12
N GLN A 111 13.48 15.76 -8.84
CA GLN A 111 13.24 15.75 -10.30
C GLN A 111 11.88 15.14 -10.57
N LEU A 112 10.93 15.95 -11.04
CA LEU A 112 9.60 15.50 -11.43
C LEU A 112 9.46 15.54 -12.94
N GLU A 113 9.14 14.38 -13.54
CA GLU A 113 8.86 14.25 -14.96
C GLU A 113 7.39 14.54 -15.29
N ASN A 114 7.13 14.92 -16.54
CA ASN A 114 5.76 15.14 -17.01
C ASN A 114 4.97 13.83 -17.06
N ASN A 115 3.65 13.94 -16.88
CA ASN A 115 2.76 12.80 -16.99
C ASN A 115 2.76 12.22 -18.41
N VAL A 116 2.84 10.89 -18.52
CA VAL A 116 2.85 10.18 -19.80
C VAL A 116 1.60 9.32 -19.90
N VAL A 117 0.83 9.49 -20.98
CA VAL A 117 -0.34 8.67 -21.30
C VAL A 117 0.09 7.53 -22.22
N HIS A 118 -0.27 6.30 -21.87
CA HIS A 118 0.05 5.08 -22.60
C HIS A 118 -1.21 4.46 -23.18
N ASP A 119 -1.22 4.27 -24.51
CA ASP A 119 -2.28 3.59 -25.26
C ASP A 119 -3.71 4.06 -24.96
N CYS A 120 -3.87 5.30 -24.48
CA CYS A 120 -5.13 5.86 -23.97
C CYS A 120 -5.79 5.02 -22.85
N THR A 121 -5.04 4.17 -22.15
CA THR A 121 -5.57 3.26 -21.12
C THR A 121 -5.08 3.60 -19.71
N PHE A 122 -3.83 4.05 -19.58
CA PHE A 122 -3.27 4.45 -18.29
C PHE A 122 -2.33 5.65 -18.44
N ILE A 123 -2.08 6.31 -17.31
CA ILE A 123 -1.20 7.46 -17.16
C ILE A 123 -0.14 7.14 -16.11
N THR A 124 1.10 7.55 -16.36
CA THR A 124 2.22 7.38 -15.43
C THR A 124 2.86 8.70 -15.07
N SER A 125 3.44 8.78 -13.88
CA SER A 125 4.25 9.91 -13.42
C SER A 125 5.48 9.36 -12.69
N GLU A 126 6.63 9.93 -13.00
CA GLU A 126 7.92 9.58 -12.39
C GLU A 126 8.45 10.76 -11.58
N LEU A 127 8.76 10.48 -10.32
CA LEU A 127 9.38 11.43 -9.40
C LEU A 127 10.69 10.80 -8.91
N ILE A 128 11.80 11.50 -9.04
CA ILE A 128 13.09 11.01 -8.62
C ILE A 128 13.64 11.95 -7.57
N LEU A 129 13.85 11.42 -6.37
CA LEU A 129 14.68 12.08 -5.37
C LEU A 129 16.14 11.69 -5.64
N PHE A 130 17.02 12.66 -5.74
CA PHE A 130 18.45 12.46 -5.93
C PHE A 130 19.23 13.30 -4.93
N ASN A 131 20.37 12.77 -4.47
CA ASN A 131 21.11 13.39 -3.37
C ASN A 131 20.16 13.67 -2.18
N VAL A 132 19.42 12.64 -1.75
CA VAL A 132 18.33 12.76 -0.77
C VAL A 132 18.82 13.43 0.51
N HIS A 133 18.04 14.38 1.02
CA HIS A 133 18.30 15.12 2.27
C HIS A 133 17.32 14.70 3.38
N VAL A 134 17.64 14.97 4.64
CA VAL A 134 16.85 14.53 5.81
C VAL A 134 15.43 15.10 5.76
N GLU A 135 15.28 16.32 5.23
CA GLU A 135 14.00 17.01 5.05
C GLU A 135 13.04 16.28 4.10
N ALA A 136 13.53 15.36 3.27
CA ALA A 136 12.68 14.54 2.41
C ALA A 136 11.92 13.43 3.19
N SER A 137 12.26 13.20 4.46
CA SER A 137 11.53 12.24 5.31
C SER A 137 10.05 12.62 5.45
N GLY A 138 9.20 11.61 5.57
CA GLY A 138 7.75 11.77 5.71
C GLY A 138 6.96 11.09 4.60
N GLU A 139 5.73 11.56 4.41
CA GLU A 139 4.77 10.93 3.52
C GLU A 139 4.85 11.50 2.10
N TRP A 140 5.06 10.61 1.13
CA TRP A 140 5.03 10.91 -0.30
C TRP A 140 3.77 10.31 -0.92
N GLU A 141 2.93 11.19 -1.45
CA GLU A 141 1.62 10.86 -1.98
C GLU A 141 1.60 11.09 -3.49
N CYS A 142 1.21 10.08 -4.27
CA CYS A 142 0.79 10.26 -5.65
C CYS A 142 -0.72 10.44 -5.68
N VAL A 143 -1.16 11.60 -6.15
CA VAL A 143 -2.58 11.96 -6.25
C VAL A 143 -3.01 11.89 -7.70
N VAL A 144 -4.11 11.16 -7.94
CA VAL A 144 -4.80 11.08 -9.21
C VAL A 144 -6.01 11.99 -9.13
N THR A 145 -6.04 13.02 -9.96
CA THR A 145 -7.19 13.91 -10.12
C THR A 145 -8.00 13.43 -11.31
N THR A 146 -9.31 13.25 -11.14
CA THR A 146 -10.25 12.88 -12.21
C THR A 146 -11.46 13.81 -12.18
N GLY A 147 -12.31 13.79 -13.21
CA GLY A 147 -13.56 14.53 -13.21
C GLY A 147 -14.57 14.11 -12.13
N ARG A 148 -14.35 12.95 -11.50
CA ARG A 148 -15.18 12.41 -10.43
C ARG A 148 -14.62 12.68 -9.03
N GLY A 149 -13.45 13.31 -8.94
CA GLY A 149 -12.74 13.57 -7.70
C GLY A 149 -11.35 12.96 -7.70
N ASN A 150 -10.73 12.96 -6.52
CA ASN A 150 -9.33 12.59 -6.36
C ASN A 150 -9.21 11.27 -5.58
N THR A 151 -8.21 10.49 -5.95
CA THR A 151 -7.77 9.32 -5.18
C THR A 151 -6.25 9.33 -5.10
N SER A 152 -5.68 8.76 -4.05
CA SER A 152 -4.23 8.79 -3.84
C SER A 152 -3.66 7.49 -3.27
N ARG A 153 -2.36 7.32 -3.46
CA ARG A 153 -1.53 6.29 -2.83
C ARG A 153 -0.37 6.98 -2.14
N THR A 154 -0.05 6.54 -0.93
CA THR A 154 0.98 7.15 -0.09
C THR A 154 2.02 6.14 0.32
N VAL A 155 3.26 6.57 0.40
CA VAL A 155 4.38 5.80 0.96
C VAL A 155 5.18 6.69 1.90
N GLU A 156 5.52 6.17 3.07
CA GLU A 156 6.40 6.86 4.02
C GLU A 156 7.86 6.54 3.71
N ILE A 157 8.72 7.55 3.68
CA ILE A 157 10.17 7.37 3.62
C ILE A 157 10.84 7.94 4.87
N VAL A 158 11.88 7.24 5.33
CA VAL A 158 12.74 7.68 6.42
C VAL A 158 14.14 7.85 5.87
N VAL A 159 14.68 9.06 5.99
CA VAL A 159 16.04 9.38 5.54
C VAL A 159 16.98 9.37 6.75
N LEU A 160 18.04 8.58 6.66
CA LEU A 160 19.07 8.43 7.68
C LEU A 160 20.36 9.17 7.27
N GLU A 161 21.08 9.72 8.23
CA GLU A 161 22.44 10.22 8.01
C GLU A 161 23.47 9.09 8.08
N ASN A 162 24.58 9.24 7.35
CA ASN A 162 25.68 8.26 7.40
C ASN A 162 26.35 8.18 8.78
N SER A 163 26.21 9.23 9.60
CA SER A 163 26.66 9.29 10.99
C SER A 163 25.64 8.76 12.00
N ASP A 164 24.48 8.29 11.53
CA ASP A 164 23.48 7.75 12.44
C ASP A 164 24.05 6.57 13.22
N THR A 165 23.68 6.53 14.50
CA THR A 165 24.12 5.46 15.39
C THR A 165 23.20 4.27 15.18
N PHE A 166 23.75 3.05 15.16
CA PHE A 166 22.98 1.82 14.93
C PHE A 166 23.25 0.82 16.03
N CYS A 167 22.22 0.05 16.38
CA CYS A 167 22.43 -1.21 17.07
C CYS A 167 22.91 -2.27 16.06
N PRO A 168 23.94 -3.06 16.43
CA PRO A 168 24.44 -4.13 15.56
C PRO A 168 23.39 -5.24 15.39
N GLU A 169 23.56 -6.04 14.35
CA GLU A 169 22.80 -7.29 14.23
C GLU A 169 23.05 -8.18 15.44
N ASP A 170 21.99 -8.79 15.96
CA ASP A 170 22.07 -9.60 17.17
C ASP A 170 21.11 -10.78 17.10
N LYS A 171 21.46 -11.88 17.77
CA LYS A 171 20.67 -13.10 17.81
C LYS A 171 20.45 -13.51 19.26
N ILE A 172 19.18 -13.54 19.67
CA ILE A 172 18.78 -13.96 21.01
C ILE A 172 18.03 -15.28 20.94
N ILE A 173 18.46 -16.25 21.76
CA ILE A 173 17.76 -17.52 21.95
C ILE A 173 17.31 -17.56 23.41
N ASN A 174 16.00 -17.71 23.64
CA ASN A 174 15.43 -17.86 24.98
C ASN A 174 14.38 -18.98 25.00
N ASN A 175 13.69 -19.13 26.13
CA ASN A 175 12.62 -20.11 26.31
C ASN A 175 11.33 -19.82 25.51
N ARG A 176 11.26 -18.66 24.82
CA ARG A 176 10.16 -18.23 23.95
C ARG A 176 10.49 -18.33 22.46
N GLY A 177 11.75 -18.55 22.08
CA GLY A 177 12.13 -18.73 20.68
C GLY A 177 13.57 -18.32 20.35
N GLU A 178 13.88 -18.38 19.05
CA GLU A 178 15.05 -17.75 18.45
C GLU A 178 14.61 -16.46 17.72
N PHE A 179 15.23 -15.34 18.04
CA PHE A 179 14.93 -14.02 17.49
C PHE A 179 16.17 -13.39 16.87
N ARG A 180 16.05 -12.88 15.64
CA ARG A 180 17.17 -12.31 14.86
C ARG A 180 16.93 -10.83 14.61
N TRP A 181 17.61 -9.99 15.37
CA TRP A 181 17.48 -8.54 15.31
C TRP A 181 18.39 -8.00 14.20
N PRO A 182 17.85 -7.44 13.11
CA PRO A 182 18.67 -6.84 12.06
C PRO A 182 19.32 -5.55 12.57
N ARG A 183 20.31 -5.03 11.82
CA ARG A 183 20.90 -3.72 12.09
C ARG A 183 19.78 -2.68 12.12
N THR A 184 19.64 -1.98 13.25
CA THR A 184 18.49 -1.11 13.52
C THR A 184 19.00 0.26 13.95
N VAL A 185 18.33 1.32 13.49
CA VAL A 185 18.67 2.71 13.83
C VAL A 185 18.50 2.96 15.33
N ALA A 186 19.36 3.79 15.91
CA ALA A 186 19.25 4.24 17.29
C ALA A 186 17.96 5.05 17.52
N GLY A 187 17.26 4.78 18.64
CA GLY A 187 16.05 5.49 19.04
C GLY A 187 14.72 4.88 18.58
N ILE A 188 14.72 3.69 17.97
CA ILE A 188 13.48 3.00 17.55
C ILE A 188 13.34 1.62 18.18
N THR A 189 12.09 1.16 18.28
CA THR A 189 11.74 -0.21 18.69
C THR A 189 11.62 -1.09 17.44
N SER A 190 12.41 -2.17 17.41
CA SER A 190 12.31 -3.21 16.39
C SER A 190 11.31 -4.28 16.84
N HIS A 191 10.56 -4.83 15.89
CA HIS A 191 9.56 -5.86 16.14
C HIS A 191 9.81 -7.08 15.25
N GLN A 192 9.63 -8.27 15.82
CA GLN A 192 9.64 -9.53 15.08
C GLN A 192 8.41 -10.35 15.44
N TYR A 193 7.76 -10.94 14.44
CA TYR A 193 6.66 -11.87 14.66
C TYR A 193 7.15 -13.12 15.39
N CYS A 194 6.36 -13.60 16.35
CA CYS A 194 6.65 -14.86 17.02
C CYS A 194 6.56 -16.01 16.00
N LEU A 195 7.48 -16.98 16.08
CA LEU A 195 7.39 -18.20 15.27
C LEU A 195 6.09 -18.95 15.62
N GLN A 196 5.21 -19.08 14.63
CA GLN A 196 3.95 -19.80 14.80
C GLN A 196 4.25 -21.31 14.86
N PRO A 197 3.76 -22.05 15.87
CA PRO A 197 3.90 -23.50 15.87
C PRO A 197 3.12 -24.08 14.69
N HIS A 198 3.75 -24.94 13.89
CA HIS A 198 3.05 -25.71 12.86
C HIS A 198 2.02 -26.63 13.53
N HIS A 199 0.75 -26.22 13.53
CA HIS A 199 -0.40 -27.10 13.70
C HIS A 199 -1.12 -27.21 12.35
N PRO A 200 -1.41 -28.41 11.85
CA PRO A 200 -2.25 -28.56 10.67
C PRO A 200 -3.70 -28.20 11.05
N SER A 201 -4.22 -27.18 10.35
CA SER A 201 -5.63 -26.96 10.01
C SER A 201 -6.56 -26.34 11.05
N LEU A 202 -7.06 -25.13 10.73
CA LEU A 202 -8.48 -24.74 10.58
C LEU A 202 -8.54 -23.21 10.51
N THR A 203 -8.92 -22.67 9.35
CA THR A 203 -9.22 -21.26 9.14
C THR A 203 -10.45 -20.88 9.96
N VAL A 204 -10.23 -20.37 11.17
CA VAL A 204 -11.23 -19.59 11.88
C VAL A 204 -10.99 -18.14 11.48
N GLU A 205 -11.93 -17.60 10.71
CA GLU A 205 -12.02 -16.18 10.39
C GLU A 205 -12.17 -15.39 11.70
N GLY A 206 -11.07 -14.78 12.10
CA GLY A 206 -10.98 -13.81 13.18
C GLY A 206 -9.59 -13.20 13.11
N GLU A 207 -9.50 -11.89 12.97
CA GLU A 207 -8.27 -11.11 13.04
C GLU A 207 -7.60 -11.34 14.40
N GLN A 208 -6.88 -12.44 14.56
CA GLN A 208 -5.94 -12.59 15.67
C GLN A 208 -4.74 -11.71 15.35
N GLU A 209 -4.59 -10.60 16.08
CA GLU A 209 -3.38 -9.80 16.06
C GLU A 209 -2.16 -10.72 16.22
N GLN A 210 -1.31 -10.71 15.21
CA GLN A 210 -0.15 -11.58 15.18
C GLN A 210 0.84 -11.14 16.25
N LYS A 211 1.02 -12.00 17.27
CA LYS A 211 1.88 -11.74 18.44
C LYS A 211 3.32 -11.43 18.06
N ARG A 212 3.97 -10.51 18.79
CA ARG A 212 5.28 -9.97 18.45
C ARG A 212 6.23 -9.98 19.64
N ALA A 213 7.51 -10.21 19.37
CA ALA A 213 8.59 -9.80 20.25
C ALA A 213 9.04 -8.39 19.86
N SER A 214 9.54 -7.62 20.82
CA SER A 214 10.06 -6.27 20.58
C SER A 214 11.37 -6.02 21.31
N ARG A 215 12.21 -5.14 20.76
CA ARG A 215 13.45 -4.71 21.39
C ARG A 215 13.74 -3.26 21.01
N TYR A 216 14.08 -2.43 22.00
CA TYR A 216 14.39 -1.03 21.78
C TYR A 216 15.90 -0.84 21.52
N CYS A 217 16.24 -0.21 20.40
CA CYS A 217 17.59 0.25 20.13
C CYS A 217 17.74 1.65 20.74
N ASP A 218 18.58 1.80 21.76
CA ASP A 218 18.74 3.10 22.41
C ASP A 218 19.53 4.10 21.55
N ARG A 219 19.53 5.38 21.97
CA ARG A 219 20.19 6.47 21.25
C ARG A 219 21.71 6.33 21.16
N SER A 220 22.32 5.44 21.95
CA SER A 220 23.76 5.16 21.93
C SER A 220 24.13 3.98 21.02
N GLY A 221 23.15 3.39 20.32
CA GLY A 221 23.36 2.22 19.47
C GLY A 221 23.51 0.93 20.26
N LYS A 222 22.94 0.87 21.47
CA LYS A 222 22.92 -0.36 22.27
C LYS A 222 21.50 -0.89 22.37
N TRP A 223 21.39 -2.19 22.16
CA TRP A 223 20.14 -2.88 22.36
C TRP A 223 19.80 -2.94 23.84
N GLN A 224 18.59 -2.51 24.18
CA GLN A 224 18.01 -2.74 25.50
C GLN A 224 17.50 -4.18 25.64
N GLU A 225 17.06 -4.53 26.84
CA GLU A 225 16.41 -5.81 27.11
C GLU A 225 15.13 -5.93 26.25
N GLY A 226 14.94 -7.11 25.65
CA GLY A 226 13.81 -7.36 24.75
C GLY A 226 12.58 -7.88 25.50
N ASP A 227 11.39 -7.54 25.00
CA ASP A 227 10.13 -8.10 25.46
C ASP A 227 9.71 -9.26 24.53
N TYR A 228 9.54 -10.44 25.12
CA TYR A 228 9.16 -11.68 24.46
C TYR A 228 7.90 -12.30 25.09
N SER A 229 7.18 -11.54 25.92
CA SER A 229 6.08 -12.02 26.76
C SER A 229 4.89 -12.54 25.95
N GLU A 230 4.63 -11.95 24.77
CA GLU A 230 3.57 -12.39 23.87
C GLU A 230 3.87 -13.73 23.18
N CYS A 231 5.15 -14.04 22.96
CA CYS A 231 5.52 -15.27 22.26
C CYS A 231 5.27 -16.51 23.12
N HIS A 232 4.90 -17.62 22.51
CA HIS A 232 4.70 -18.87 23.22
C HIS A 232 6.03 -19.49 23.66
N TYR A 233 6.02 -20.25 24.76
CA TYR A 233 7.17 -21.07 25.12
C TYR A 233 7.46 -22.11 24.03
N THR A 234 8.75 -22.33 23.75
CA THR A 234 9.19 -23.35 22.80
C THR A 234 8.95 -24.76 23.32
N ASN A 235 9.02 -24.96 24.63
CA ASN A 235 8.70 -26.23 25.27
C ASN A 235 7.17 -26.41 25.37
N SER A 236 6.67 -27.52 24.80
CA SER A 236 5.24 -27.85 24.77
C SER A 236 4.63 -28.03 26.17
N ILE A 237 5.36 -28.62 27.12
CA ILE A 237 4.92 -28.83 28.50
C ILE A 237 4.80 -27.48 29.21
N THR A 238 5.84 -26.63 29.13
CA THR A 238 5.83 -25.30 29.73
C THR A 238 4.72 -24.42 29.15
N ARG A 239 4.48 -24.53 27.83
CA ARG A 239 3.40 -23.81 27.15
C ARG A 239 2.03 -24.21 27.70
N VAL A 240 1.76 -25.52 27.83
CA VAL A 240 0.49 -26.01 28.38
C VAL A 240 0.32 -25.56 29.83
N LEU A 241 1.35 -25.73 30.67
CA LEU A 241 1.31 -25.32 32.08
C LEU A 241 1.08 -23.82 32.29
N HIS A 242 1.61 -22.96 31.42
CA HIS A 242 1.41 -21.51 31.51
C HIS A 242 0.02 -21.04 31.04
N THR A 243 -0.76 -21.93 30.40
CA THR A 243 -2.13 -21.59 29.93
C THR A 243 -3.21 -21.99 30.95
N PHE A 244 -2.82 -22.69 32.03
CA PHE A 244 -3.65 -22.99 33.20
C PHE A 244 -3.39 -21.97 34.32
#